data_AF-A0A673BY45-F1
#
_entry.id   AF-A0A673BY45-F1
#
_cell.length_a   1.000
_cell.length_b   1.000
_cell.length_c   1.000
_cell.angle_alpha   90.00
_cell.angle_beta   90.00
_cell.angle_gamma   90.00
#
_symmetry.space_group_name_H-M   'P 1'
#
loop_
_entity.id
_entity.type
_entity.pdbx_description
1 polymer ?
#
loop_
_entity_poly.entity_id
_entity_poly.type
_entity_poly.pdbx_seq_one_letter_code
_entity_poly.pdbx_strand_id
1 'polypeptide(L)'
;MMLSCSALVVALLLSQAGGFLNPLEDDGVPDDWVLLHVVQDHIGAGNYSYLRLNHDGRIILHMHTIKGDADLYVSDKTLRPSFDTYKLQSVTCGQNVVVVPGDFSRPELLSFACDFEKPQCVTI
;
A
#
# COMPACT_ATOMS: atom_id res chain seq x y z
N MET A 1 -24.21 42.88 -31.44
CA MET A 1 -23.09 41.92 -31.35
C MET A 1 -22.30 42.25 -30.07
N MET A 2 -21.69 41.26 -29.40
CA MET A 2 -20.94 41.38 -28.12
C MET A 2 -21.68 40.97 -26.83
N LEU A 3 -22.44 39.86 -26.82
CA LEU A 3 -22.94 39.26 -25.57
C LEU A 3 -22.79 37.73 -25.53
N SER A 4 -21.90 37.17 -26.35
CA SER A 4 -21.77 35.71 -26.51
C SER A 4 -20.51 35.11 -25.87
N CYS A 5 -19.45 35.89 -25.60
CA CYS A 5 -18.16 35.30 -25.25
C CYS A 5 -17.98 35.08 -23.74
N SER A 6 -18.48 35.98 -22.89
CA SER A 6 -18.21 35.92 -21.45
C SER A 6 -18.95 34.79 -20.73
N ALA A 7 -20.16 34.44 -21.19
CA ALA A 7 -20.93 33.32 -20.62
C ALA A 7 -20.31 31.96 -20.93
N LEU A 8 -19.69 31.81 -22.12
CA LEU A 8 -18.98 30.59 -22.52
C LEU A 8 -17.72 30.36 -21.69
N VAL A 9 -17.00 31.43 -21.32
CA VAL A 9 -15.79 31.32 -20.47
C VAL A 9 -16.15 30.90 -19.04
N VAL A 10 -17.23 31.42 -18.47
CA VAL A 10 -17.69 31.02 -17.13
C VAL A 10 -18.17 29.56 -17.12
N ALA A 11 -18.88 29.12 -18.16
CA ALA A 11 -19.28 27.72 -18.29
C ALA A 11 -18.07 26.76 -18.44
N LEU A 12 -17.03 27.17 -19.17
CA LEU A 12 -15.79 26.39 -19.31
C LEU A 12 -15.01 26.30 -18.01
N LEU A 13 -14.99 27.35 -17.20
CA LEU A 13 -14.28 27.37 -15.91
C LEU A 13 -14.99 26.52 -14.85
N LEU A 14 -16.32 26.47 -14.86
CA LEU A 14 -17.09 25.60 -13.96
C LEU A 14 -16.98 24.12 -14.34
N SER A 15 -16.75 23.78 -15.62
CA SER A 15 -16.55 22.38 -16.03
C SER A 15 -15.17 21.81 -15.64
N GLN A 16 -14.20 22.68 -15.29
CA GLN A 16 -12.86 22.26 -14.87
C GLN A 16 -12.77 21.97 -13.36
N ALA A 17 -13.76 22.40 -12.57
CA ALA A 17 -13.80 22.13 -11.13
C ALA A 17 -14.40 20.74 -10.80
N GLY A 18 -15.07 20.08 -11.76
CA GLY A 18 -15.68 18.77 -11.58
C GLY A 18 -14.70 17.59 -11.57
N GLY A 19 -13.43 17.81 -11.95
CA GLY A 19 -12.39 16.77 -11.99
C GLY A 19 -11.55 16.65 -10.72
N PHE A 20 -11.82 17.47 -9.68
CA PHE A 20 -10.94 17.56 -8.50
C PHE A 20 -11.42 16.78 -7.28
N LEU A 21 -12.57 16.11 -7.38
CA LEU A 21 -12.98 15.10 -6.42
C LEU A 21 -12.88 13.75 -7.11
N ASN A 22 -11.66 13.25 -7.28
CA ASN A 22 -11.50 11.80 -7.26
C ASN A 22 -12.03 11.39 -5.89
N PRO A 23 -13.14 10.61 -5.79
CA PRO A 23 -13.44 9.94 -4.55
C PRO A 23 -12.16 9.22 -4.17
N LEU A 24 -11.70 9.41 -2.92
CA LEU A 24 -10.69 8.54 -2.32
C LEU A 24 -11.04 7.13 -2.78
N GLU A 25 -10.18 6.55 -3.61
CA GLU A 25 -10.44 5.25 -4.21
C GLU A 25 -10.86 4.33 -3.06
N ASP A 26 -12.07 3.81 -3.16
CA ASP A 26 -12.55 2.79 -2.24
C ASP A 26 -11.52 1.67 -2.31
N ASP A 27 -10.65 1.57 -1.28
CA ASP A 27 -9.39 0.81 -1.27
C ASP A 27 -9.57 -0.72 -1.42
N GLY A 28 -10.78 -1.14 -1.80
CA GLY A 28 -11.20 -2.52 -1.97
C GLY A 28 -11.21 -3.29 -0.66
N VAL A 29 -11.22 -2.60 0.48
CA VAL A 29 -11.22 -3.22 1.81
C VAL A 29 -12.65 -3.59 2.15
N PRO A 30 -12.96 -4.90 2.31
CA PRO A 30 -14.28 -5.35 2.70
C PRO A 30 -14.74 -4.79 4.05
N ASP A 31 -16.03 -4.48 4.18
CA ASP A 31 -16.64 -3.96 5.41
C ASP A 31 -16.50 -4.88 6.63
N ASP A 32 -16.24 -6.18 6.41
CA ASP A 32 -16.06 -7.18 7.47
C ASP A 32 -14.64 -7.18 8.08
N TRP A 33 -13.71 -6.37 7.55
CA TRP A 33 -12.35 -6.31 8.08
C TRP A 33 -12.24 -5.33 9.25
N VAL A 34 -11.52 -5.74 10.29
CA VAL A 34 -11.18 -4.87 11.42
C VAL A 34 -9.77 -4.34 11.24
N LEU A 35 -9.63 -3.02 11.18
CA LEU A 35 -8.33 -2.37 11.13
C LEU A 35 -7.59 -2.56 12.46
N LEU A 36 -6.45 -3.25 12.41
CA LEU A 36 -5.63 -3.50 13.60
C LEU A 36 -4.58 -2.41 13.82
N HIS A 37 -3.84 -2.04 12.77
CA HIS A 37 -2.72 -1.11 12.88
C HIS A 37 -2.45 -0.41 11.53
N VAL A 38 -2.09 0.87 11.60
CA VAL A 38 -1.62 1.67 10.45
C VAL A 38 -0.25 2.25 10.77
N VAL A 39 0.72 2.01 9.90
CA VAL A 39 2.06 2.63 9.97
C VAL A 39 2.26 3.48 8.72
N GLN A 40 2.78 4.67 8.90
CA GLN A 40 3.25 5.52 7.80
C GLN A 40 4.75 5.74 7.98
N ASP A 41 5.52 5.45 6.94
CA ASP A 41 6.97 5.57 6.97
C ASP A 41 7.52 5.98 5.59
N HIS A 42 8.76 6.47 5.58
CA HIS A 42 9.51 6.82 4.37
C HIS A 42 10.78 5.99 4.30
N ILE A 43 10.85 5.11 3.29
CA ILE A 43 11.92 4.12 3.17
C ILE A 43 12.80 4.50 1.97
N GLY A 44 14.09 4.68 2.22
CA GLY A 44 15.08 4.89 1.17
C GLY A 44 15.47 3.59 0.49
N ALA A 45 16.01 3.66 -0.72
CA ALA A 45 16.49 2.47 -1.44
C ALA A 45 17.56 1.71 -0.63
N GLY A 46 17.48 0.37 -0.64
CA GLY A 46 18.36 -0.52 0.12
C GLY A 46 18.18 -0.44 1.64
N ASN A 47 17.05 0.09 2.10
CA ASN A 47 16.70 0.12 3.52
C ASN A 47 15.38 -0.60 3.77
N TYR A 48 15.20 -1.03 5.01
CA TYR A 48 14.03 -1.76 5.45
C TYR A 48 13.35 -1.05 6.61
N SER A 49 12.02 -0.96 6.57
CA SER A 49 11.20 -0.67 7.75
C SER A 49 10.55 -1.95 8.25
N TYR A 50 10.55 -2.13 9.57
CA TYR A 50 10.11 -3.37 10.22
C TYR A 50 8.88 -3.15 11.10
N LEU A 51 7.87 -3.98 10.93
CA LEU A 51 6.68 -4.01 11.80
C LEU A 51 6.58 -5.36 12.50
N ARG A 52 6.21 -5.33 13.78
CA ARG A 52 5.86 -6.52 14.56
C ARG A 52 4.38 -6.46 14.89
N LEU A 53 3.63 -7.51 14.54
CA LEU A 53 2.26 -7.70 15.00
C LEU A 53 2.17 -8.89 15.94
N ASN A 54 1.45 -8.71 17.04
CA ASN A 54 1.12 -9.76 17.98
C ASN A 54 -0.41 -9.91 18.02
N HIS A 55 -0.95 -10.46 16.94
CA HIS A 55 -2.37 -10.75 16.78
C HIS A 55 -2.55 -12.21 16.33
N ASP A 56 -3.53 -12.87 16.94
CA ASP A 56 -3.94 -14.21 16.59
C ASP A 56 -4.88 -14.20 15.37
N GLY A 57 -4.90 -15.32 14.64
CA GLY A 57 -5.81 -15.53 13.52
C GLY A 57 -5.28 -15.01 12.17
N ARG A 58 -6.18 -14.98 11.18
CA ARG A 58 -5.87 -14.52 9.82
C ARG A 58 -5.64 -13.01 9.85
N ILE A 59 -4.51 -12.56 9.34
CA ILE A 59 -4.18 -11.15 9.21
C ILE A 59 -4.01 -10.84 7.73
N ILE A 60 -4.43 -9.66 7.33
CA ILE A 60 -4.23 -9.16 5.97
C ILE A 60 -3.42 -7.89 6.09
N LEU A 61 -2.26 -7.88 5.45
CA LEU A 61 -1.46 -6.68 5.32
C LEU A 61 -1.78 -6.04 3.99
N HIS A 62 -2.16 -4.77 4.03
CA HIS A 62 -2.43 -3.93 2.88
C HIS A 62 -1.44 -2.77 2.92
N MET A 63 -0.63 -2.66 1.88
CA MET A 63 0.38 -1.62 1.75
C MET A 63 0.10 -0.80 0.50
N HIS A 64 0.01 0.51 0.69
CA HIS A 64 -0.12 1.49 -0.37
C HIS A 64 1.16 2.33 -0.46
N THR A 65 1.81 2.31 -1.62
CA THR A 65 3.01 3.10 -1.88
C THR A 65 2.64 4.40 -2.60
N ILE A 66 2.95 5.54 -1.96
CA ILE A 66 2.67 6.87 -2.55
C ILE A 66 3.62 7.14 -3.74
N LYS A 67 4.87 6.69 -3.65
CA LYS A 67 5.88 6.88 -4.70
C LYS A 67 6.79 5.66 -4.78
N GLY A 68 6.93 5.14 -6.01
CA GLY A 68 7.71 3.96 -6.36
C GLY A 68 7.09 2.65 -5.88
N ASP A 69 7.91 1.60 -5.78
CA ASP A 69 7.44 0.25 -5.50
C ASP A 69 8.21 -0.35 -4.34
N ALA A 70 7.49 -0.68 -3.28
CA ALA A 70 8.07 -1.31 -2.10
C ALA A 70 7.65 -2.78 -2.07
N ASP A 71 8.61 -3.64 -1.80
CA ASP A 71 8.39 -5.06 -1.61
C ASP A 71 8.06 -5.33 -0.14
N LEU A 72 7.18 -6.30 0.10
CA LEU A 72 6.80 -6.73 1.44
C LEU A 72 7.27 -8.16 1.70
N TYR A 73 7.95 -8.36 2.82
CA TYR A 73 8.45 -9.66 3.29
C TYR A 73 7.87 -9.99 4.65
N VAL A 74 7.46 -11.25 4.87
CA VAL A 74 6.83 -11.70 6.11
C VAL A 74 7.53 -12.94 6.65
N SER A 75 7.80 -12.97 7.95
CA SER A 75 8.37 -14.15 8.62
C SER A 75 7.81 -14.38 10.02
N ASP A 76 7.73 -15.64 10.39
CA ASP A 76 7.43 -16.14 11.74
C ASP A 76 8.66 -16.69 12.47
N LYS A 77 9.84 -16.68 11.81
CA LYS A 77 11.09 -17.24 12.34
C LYS A 77 12.15 -16.20 12.70
N THR A 78 12.07 -15.01 12.12
CA THR A 78 13.02 -13.92 12.34
C THR A 78 12.29 -12.62 12.64
N LEU A 79 12.93 -11.69 13.34
CA LEU A 79 12.43 -10.32 13.54
C LEU A 79 12.74 -9.41 12.36
N ARG A 80 13.67 -9.83 11.51
CA ARG A 80 14.22 -9.05 10.40
C ARG A 80 14.15 -9.89 9.14
N PRO A 81 12.96 -10.03 8.53
CA PRO A 81 12.86 -10.64 7.22
C PRO A 81 13.52 -9.74 6.18
N SER A 82 13.97 -10.34 5.08
CA SER A 82 14.61 -9.66 3.96
C SER A 82 14.28 -10.38 2.67
N PHE A 83 14.78 -9.88 1.54
CA PHE A 83 14.63 -10.53 0.24
C PHE A 83 15.19 -11.97 0.19
N ASP A 84 16.16 -12.30 1.04
CA ASP A 84 16.72 -13.66 1.13
C ASP A 84 16.01 -14.54 2.17
N THR A 85 15.41 -13.91 3.18
CA THR A 85 14.89 -14.61 4.36
C THR A 85 13.45 -14.20 4.64
N TYR A 86 12.50 -14.92 4.04
CA TYR A 86 11.06 -14.72 4.21
C TYR A 86 10.31 -16.05 4.16
N LYS A 87 9.05 -16.01 4.59
CA LYS A 87 8.09 -17.12 4.45
C LYS A 87 6.96 -16.78 3.49
N LEU A 88 6.50 -15.52 3.50
CA LEU A 88 5.60 -14.96 2.49
C LEU A 88 6.19 -13.65 1.97
N GLN A 89 5.84 -13.29 0.73
CA GLN A 89 6.23 -12.01 0.15
C GLN A 89 5.15 -11.49 -0.81
N SER A 90 5.13 -10.18 -1.01
CA SER A 90 4.48 -9.52 -2.16
C SER A 90 5.51 -8.60 -2.80
N VAL A 91 5.76 -8.82 -4.08
CA VAL A 91 6.83 -8.16 -4.84
C VAL A 91 6.30 -7.61 -6.17
N THR A 92 5.07 -7.10 -6.14
CA THR A 92 4.33 -6.70 -7.34
C THR A 92 4.35 -5.19 -7.49
N CYS A 93 4.50 -4.71 -8.72
CA CYS A 93 4.37 -3.29 -9.04
C CYS A 93 2.94 -2.82 -8.74
N GLY A 94 2.76 -2.00 -7.69
CA GLY A 94 1.46 -1.40 -7.34
C GLY A 94 0.97 -1.80 -5.94
N GLN A 95 -0.33 -2.08 -5.82
CA GLN A 95 -0.95 -2.37 -4.53
C GLN A 95 -0.49 -3.75 -4.01
N ASN A 96 0.16 -3.76 -2.85
CA ASN A 96 0.73 -4.97 -2.28
C ASN A 96 -0.15 -5.47 -1.13
N VAL A 97 -0.79 -6.62 -1.33
CA VAL A 97 -1.64 -7.27 -0.33
C VAL A 97 -1.06 -8.65 0.00
N VAL A 98 -0.79 -8.91 1.27
CA VAL A 98 -0.36 -10.24 1.75
C VAL A 98 -1.35 -10.77 2.77
N VAL A 99 -1.87 -11.96 2.49
CA VAL A 99 -2.72 -12.71 3.42
C VAL A 99 -1.84 -13.64 4.24
N VAL A 100 -1.81 -13.42 5.55
CA VAL A 100 -1.13 -14.30 6.50
C VAL A 100 -2.18 -15.26 7.08
N PRO A 101 -2.13 -16.56 6.74
CA PRO A 101 -3.14 -17.51 7.19
C PRO A 101 -3.06 -17.76 8.70
N GLY A 102 -4.16 -18.19 9.31
CA GLY A 102 -4.27 -18.32 10.77
C GLY A 102 -3.31 -19.35 11.37
N ASP A 103 -2.99 -20.39 10.62
CA ASP A 103 -2.09 -21.50 10.95
C ASP A 103 -0.60 -21.16 10.81
N PHE A 104 -0.25 -19.91 10.49
CA PHE A 104 1.11 -19.43 10.64
C PHE A 104 1.55 -19.70 12.07
N SER A 105 2.46 -20.68 12.23
CA SER A 105 3.06 -21.03 13.52
C SER A 105 3.63 -19.74 14.07
N ARG A 106 2.95 -19.19 15.08
CA ARG A 106 3.34 -17.97 15.76
C ARG A 106 3.86 -18.42 17.11
N PRO A 107 5.17 -18.69 17.25
CA PRO A 107 5.70 -18.97 18.56
C PRO A 107 5.47 -17.74 19.43
N GLU A 108 5.81 -16.53 18.95
CA GLU A 108 5.70 -15.29 19.75
C GLU A 108 5.60 -13.99 18.90
N LEU A 109 5.64 -14.08 17.55
CA LEU A 109 5.89 -12.90 16.71
C LEU A 109 5.64 -13.10 15.21
N LEU A 110 4.98 -12.13 14.57
CA LEU A 110 4.95 -11.97 13.12
C LEU A 110 5.68 -10.68 12.75
N SER A 111 6.72 -10.79 11.92
CA SER A 111 7.52 -9.66 11.46
C SER A 111 7.30 -9.39 9.98
N PHE A 112 7.30 -8.11 9.65
CA PHE A 112 7.19 -7.61 8.29
C PHE A 112 8.39 -6.73 7.99
N ALA A 113 8.87 -6.77 6.76
CA ALA A 113 9.85 -5.82 6.26
C ALA A 113 9.38 -5.24 4.94
N CYS A 114 9.47 -3.92 4.81
CA CYS A 114 9.21 -3.19 3.58
C CYS A 114 10.54 -2.70 3.02
N ASP A 115 10.86 -3.01 1.77
CA ASP A 115 12.10 -2.59 1.10
C ASP A 115 11.79 -1.84 -0.19
N PHE A 116 12.56 -0.79 -0.47
CA PHE A 116 12.46 -0.01 -1.69
C PHE A 116 13.66 -0.31 -2.61
N GLU A 117 13.89 -1.59 -2.92
CA GLU A 117 15.03 -2.01 -3.74
C GLU A 117 14.59 -2.88 -4.91
N LYS A 118 13.82 -2.31 -5.84
CA LYS A 118 13.78 -2.82 -7.21
C LYS A 118 13.90 -1.74 -8.28
N PRO A 119 14.97 -1.75 -9.09
CA PRO A 119 14.98 -1.10 -10.41
C PRO A 119 14.12 -1.83 -11.46
N GLN A 120 13.31 -2.83 -11.06
CA GLN A 120 12.66 -3.77 -11.99
C GLN A 120 11.16 -3.56 -12.22
N CYS A 121 10.49 -2.63 -11.55
CA CYS A 121 9.13 -2.23 -11.92
C CYS A 121 9.17 -1.08 -12.94
N VAL A 122 9.68 -1.38 -14.12
CA VAL A 122 9.42 -0.56 -15.31
C VAL A 122 8.05 -0.99 -15.83
N THR A 123 7.01 -0.22 -15.54
CA THR A 123 5.81 -0.24 -16.39
C THR A 123 6.27 0.21 -17.77
N ILE A 124 6.31 -0.72 -18.73
CA ILE A 124 6.52 -0.41 -20.14
C ILE A 124 5.27 0.27 -20.69
#